data_AF-Q13E77-F1
#
_entry.id   AF-Q13E77-F1
#
_cell.length_a   1.000
_cell.length_b   1.000
_cell.length_c   1.000
_cell.angle_alpha   90.00
_cell.angle_beta   90.00
_cell.angle_gamma   90.00
#
_symmetry.space_group_name_H-M   'P 1'
#
loop_
_entity.id
_entity.type
_entity.pdbx_description
1 polymer ?
#
loop_
_entity_poly.entity_id
_entity_poly.type
_entity_poly.pdbx_seq_one_letter_code
_entity_poly.pdbx_strand_id
1 'polypeptide(L)'
;MDPVLTEIPGRILDLAFGALSQANMHAVFSDAGNEHWDFISVTNTAHAGELFLKAIIAKEHPLLIFKDLFSLDDNRTDSIELVNLIKRGKTHEFERLPQIIWAVTGKRIPNPECYERLRRARNSIQHFCAPEDEDFRDLSLEFIYTIIDPLIFEHFESFAIEYHEDHSAGDDYVVATLLRKQLRFSVPDDFDITEIRIRDEISASSQTYREWITGELNRIGRLDLLNK
;
A
#
# COMPACT_ATOMS: atom_id res chain seq x y z
N MET A 1 -1.71 -29.56 6.25
CA MET A 1 -2.28 -28.21 6.41
C MET A 1 -3.66 -28.23 5.78
N ASP A 2 -4.68 -27.74 6.46
CA ASP A 2 -6.03 -27.62 5.88
C ASP A 2 -5.93 -26.82 4.56
N PRO A 3 -6.45 -27.34 3.42
CA PRO A 3 -6.38 -26.67 2.12
C PRO A 3 -6.86 -25.22 2.17
N VAL A 4 -7.84 -24.90 3.02
CA VAL A 4 -8.38 -23.55 3.11
C VAL A 4 -7.39 -22.54 3.69
N LEU A 5 -6.42 -23.00 4.50
CA LEU A 5 -5.36 -22.12 5.02
C LEU A 5 -4.46 -21.60 3.90
N THR A 6 -4.30 -22.37 2.83
CA THR A 6 -3.47 -21.98 1.68
C THR A 6 -4.07 -20.84 0.86
N GLU A 7 -5.39 -20.59 0.99
CA GLU A 7 -6.10 -19.50 0.33
C GLU A 7 -6.07 -18.19 1.11
N ILE A 8 -5.71 -18.23 2.41
CA ILE A 8 -5.70 -17.05 3.29
C ILE A 8 -4.85 -15.89 2.70
N PRO A 9 -3.62 -16.11 2.20
CA PRO A 9 -2.80 -15.02 1.68
C PRO A 9 -3.49 -14.29 0.52
N GLY A 10 -4.07 -15.04 -0.43
CA GLY A 10 -4.79 -14.49 -1.57
C GLY A 10 -6.03 -13.69 -1.17
N ARG A 11 -6.84 -14.22 -0.24
CA ARG A 11 -8.03 -13.51 0.26
C ARG A 11 -7.69 -12.21 0.99
N ILE A 12 -6.59 -12.17 1.73
CA ILE A 12 -6.10 -10.94 2.37
C ILE A 12 -5.63 -9.96 1.30
N LEU A 13 -4.91 -10.45 0.29
CA LEU A 13 -4.38 -9.64 -0.81
C LEU A 13 -5.51 -8.97 -1.62
N ASP A 14 -6.56 -9.71 -1.97
CA ASP A 14 -7.72 -9.15 -2.71
C ASP A 14 -8.36 -7.99 -1.94
N LEU A 15 -8.53 -8.13 -0.61
CA LEU A 15 -9.03 -7.06 0.23
C LEU A 15 -8.04 -5.89 0.34
N ALA A 16 -6.73 -6.18 0.36
CA ALA A 16 -5.68 -5.17 0.40
C ALA A 16 -5.72 -4.27 -0.84
N PHE A 17 -5.96 -4.85 -2.04
CA PHE A 17 -6.12 -4.08 -3.26
C PHE A 17 -7.36 -3.18 -3.23
N GLY A 18 -8.50 -3.69 -2.73
CA GLY A 18 -9.69 -2.85 -2.54
C GLY A 18 -9.43 -1.66 -1.59
N ALA A 19 -8.72 -1.90 -0.48
CA ALA A 19 -8.31 -0.85 0.45
C ALA A 19 -7.31 0.13 -0.18
N LEU A 20 -6.39 -0.34 -1.03
CA LEU A 20 -5.44 0.48 -1.77
C LEU A 20 -6.14 1.40 -2.77
N SER A 21 -7.11 0.89 -3.53
CA SER A 21 -7.90 1.70 -4.47
C SER A 21 -8.56 2.88 -3.78
N GLN A 22 -9.14 2.66 -2.60
CA GLN A 22 -9.72 3.73 -1.79
C GLN A 22 -8.67 4.68 -1.22
N ALA A 23 -7.53 4.16 -0.79
CA ALA A 23 -6.43 4.98 -0.27
C ALA A 23 -5.89 5.94 -1.33
N ASN A 24 -5.56 5.43 -2.52
CA ASN A 24 -5.13 6.24 -3.66
C ASN A 24 -6.22 7.23 -4.09
N MET A 25 -7.49 6.81 -4.15
CA MET A 25 -8.60 7.69 -4.51
C MET A 25 -8.64 8.93 -3.59
N HIS A 26 -8.66 8.73 -2.27
CA HIS A 26 -8.75 9.83 -1.32
C HIS A 26 -7.45 10.65 -1.21
N ALA A 27 -6.29 10.06 -1.52
CA ALA A 27 -5.01 10.76 -1.49
C ALA A 27 -4.78 11.63 -2.74
N VAL A 28 -5.24 11.18 -3.92
CA VAL A 28 -5.03 11.86 -5.20
C VAL A 28 -6.17 12.83 -5.53
N PHE A 29 -7.42 12.38 -5.39
CA PHE A 29 -8.58 13.12 -5.90
C PHE A 29 -9.18 14.01 -4.83
N SER A 30 -9.52 15.24 -5.20
CA SER A 30 -10.19 16.20 -4.32
C SER A 30 -11.66 16.27 -4.69
N ASP A 31 -12.54 16.16 -3.69
CA ASP A 31 -13.97 16.39 -3.85
C ASP A 31 -14.39 17.58 -2.97
N ALA A 32 -14.79 18.67 -3.62
CA ALA A 32 -15.24 19.91 -2.98
C ALA A 32 -16.63 19.68 -2.35
N GLY A 33 -16.63 19.01 -1.20
CA GLY A 33 -17.83 18.63 -0.46
C GLY A 33 -17.58 17.57 0.60
N ASN A 34 -16.41 16.92 0.58
CA ASN A 34 -16.07 15.82 1.48
C ASN A 34 -14.89 16.17 2.41
N GLU A 35 -15.18 16.93 3.46
CA GLU A 35 -14.20 17.44 4.43
C GLU A 35 -13.44 16.34 5.22
N HIS A 36 -13.94 15.09 5.19
CA HIS A 36 -13.34 13.97 5.94
C HIS A 36 -12.40 13.10 5.10
N TRP A 37 -12.29 13.33 3.79
CA TRP A 37 -11.48 12.49 2.90
C TRP A 37 -10.02 12.41 3.29
N ASP A 38 -9.47 13.49 3.84
CA ASP A 38 -8.07 13.54 4.27
C ASP A 38 -7.83 12.54 5.42
N PHE A 39 -8.77 12.45 6.36
CA PHE A 39 -8.69 11.52 7.49
C PHE A 39 -8.95 10.06 7.06
N ILE A 40 -9.91 9.89 6.13
CA ILE A 40 -10.21 8.59 5.54
C ILE A 40 -9.02 8.08 4.73
N SER A 41 -8.30 8.97 4.02
CA SER A 41 -7.09 8.64 3.27
C SER A 41 -6.04 7.98 4.16
N VAL A 42 -5.73 8.56 5.32
CA VAL A 42 -4.79 7.97 6.29
C VAL A 42 -5.29 6.63 6.83
N THR A 43 -6.58 6.54 7.14
CA THR A 43 -7.17 5.31 7.70
C THR A 43 -7.15 4.17 6.69
N ASN A 44 -7.53 4.44 5.44
CA ASN A 44 -7.52 3.47 4.34
C ASN A 44 -6.09 3.07 3.97
N THR A 45 -5.15 4.02 3.96
CA THR A 45 -3.73 3.74 3.73
C THR A 45 -3.16 2.83 4.81
N ALA A 46 -3.47 3.09 6.09
CA ALA A 46 -3.05 2.23 7.18
C ALA A 46 -3.70 0.84 7.10
N HIS A 47 -4.96 0.76 6.66
CA HIS A 47 -5.66 -0.51 6.47
C HIS A 47 -5.06 -1.33 5.32
N ALA A 48 -4.79 -0.70 4.17
CA ALA A 48 -4.12 -1.32 3.04
C ALA A 48 -2.73 -1.83 3.45
N GLY A 49 -1.92 -1.00 4.11
CA GLY A 49 -0.61 -1.40 4.64
C GLY A 49 -0.71 -2.56 5.62
N GLU A 50 -1.68 -2.55 6.54
CA GLU A 50 -1.92 -3.65 7.48
C GLU A 50 -2.21 -4.97 6.75
N LEU A 51 -3.05 -4.93 5.71
CA LEU A 51 -3.43 -6.11 4.93
C LEU A 51 -2.28 -6.61 4.06
N PHE A 52 -1.55 -5.75 3.35
CA PHE A 52 -0.41 -6.17 2.52
C PHE A 52 0.69 -6.82 3.35
N LEU A 53 1.07 -6.23 4.49
CA LEU A 53 2.06 -6.85 5.36
C LEU A 53 1.58 -8.21 5.88
N LYS A 54 0.28 -8.34 6.23
CA LYS A 54 -0.28 -9.64 6.61
C LYS A 54 -0.31 -10.64 5.44
N ALA A 55 -0.59 -10.20 4.22
CA ALA A 55 -0.55 -11.05 3.02
C ALA A 55 0.87 -11.57 2.77
N ILE A 56 1.88 -10.72 2.90
CA ILE A 56 3.31 -11.10 2.80
C ILE A 56 3.68 -12.12 3.87
N ILE A 57 3.31 -11.87 5.14
CA ILE A 57 3.56 -12.82 6.24
C ILE A 57 2.84 -14.16 5.99
N ALA A 58 1.58 -14.11 5.54
CA ALA A 58 0.79 -15.31 5.27
C ALA A 58 1.33 -16.12 4.09
N LYS A 59 1.96 -15.47 3.10
CA LYS A 59 2.63 -16.12 1.97
C LYS A 59 3.78 -17.01 2.43
N GLU A 60 4.52 -16.59 3.47
CA GLU A 60 5.54 -17.44 4.11
C GLU A 60 4.89 -18.59 4.88
N HIS A 61 3.91 -18.28 5.74
CA HIS A 61 3.07 -19.29 6.37
C HIS A 61 1.77 -18.67 6.93
N PRO A 62 0.57 -19.19 6.58
CA PRO A 62 -0.71 -18.55 6.90
C PRO A 62 -0.96 -18.31 8.39
N LEU A 63 -0.44 -19.19 9.25
CA LEU A 63 -0.62 -19.07 10.70
C LEU A 63 0.24 -17.96 11.34
N LEU A 64 1.28 -17.46 10.68
CA LEU A 64 2.18 -16.45 11.26
C LEU A 64 1.55 -15.07 11.39
N ILE A 65 0.36 -14.85 10.83
CA ILE A 65 -0.39 -13.60 11.05
C ILE A 65 -1.04 -13.53 12.43
N PHE A 66 -1.12 -14.64 13.17
CA PHE A 66 -1.78 -14.73 14.47
C PHE A 66 -0.78 -14.58 15.63
N LYS A 67 -1.15 -13.74 16.61
CA LYS A 67 -0.33 -13.43 17.80
C LYS A 67 -0.19 -14.60 18.77
N ASP A 68 -1.23 -15.42 18.90
CA ASP A 68 -1.35 -16.45 19.93
C ASP A 68 -1.92 -17.74 19.33
N LEU A 69 -1.08 -18.43 18.57
CA LEU A 69 -1.43 -19.68 17.92
C LEU A 69 -1.73 -20.80 18.92
N PHE A 70 -1.01 -20.83 20.04
CA PHE A 70 -1.17 -21.89 21.04
C PHE A 70 -2.53 -21.80 21.75
N SER A 71 -3.09 -20.60 21.90
CA SER A 71 -4.46 -20.46 22.40
C SER A 71 -5.53 -21.07 21.48
N LEU A 72 -5.22 -21.29 20.20
CA LEU A 72 -6.14 -21.85 19.20
C LEU A 72 -6.16 -23.38 19.20
N ASP A 73 -5.19 -24.01 19.88
CA ASP A 73 -5.16 -25.45 20.08
C ASP A 73 -6.19 -25.85 21.14
N ASP A 74 -7.13 -26.71 20.75
CA ASP A 74 -8.14 -27.28 21.66
C ASP A 74 -7.71 -28.63 22.26
N ASN A 75 -6.49 -29.10 21.97
CA ASN A 75 -5.90 -30.39 22.34
C ASN A 75 -6.77 -31.60 21.97
N ARG A 76 -7.73 -31.43 21.06
CA ARG A 76 -8.69 -32.47 20.66
C ARG A 76 -8.53 -32.87 19.19
N THR A 77 -7.92 -32.01 18.39
CA THR A 77 -7.73 -32.20 16.96
C THR A 77 -6.27 -32.05 16.57
N ASP A 78 -5.79 -32.90 15.66
CA ASP A 78 -4.40 -32.87 15.16
C ASP A 78 -4.13 -31.69 14.21
N SER A 79 -5.15 -30.86 13.92
CA SER A 79 -5.05 -29.73 12.99
C SER A 79 -5.92 -28.55 13.43
N ILE A 80 -5.40 -27.34 13.27
CA ILE A 80 -6.17 -26.11 13.49
C ILE A 80 -7.23 -25.96 12.39
N GLU A 81 -8.50 -26.02 12.78
CA GLU A 81 -9.63 -25.80 11.88
C GLU A 81 -9.87 -24.30 11.63
N LEU A 82 -10.25 -23.95 10.40
CA LEU A 82 -10.59 -22.57 10.01
C LEU A 82 -11.68 -21.95 10.91
N VAL A 83 -12.67 -22.73 11.34
CA VAL A 83 -13.76 -22.25 12.21
C VAL A 83 -13.20 -21.73 13.55
N ASN A 84 -12.15 -22.36 14.08
CA ASN A 84 -11.50 -21.91 15.31
C ASN A 84 -10.70 -20.62 15.07
N LEU A 85 -10.03 -20.49 13.91
CA LEU A 85 -9.36 -19.25 13.52
C LEU A 85 -10.35 -18.08 13.39
N ILE A 86 -11.51 -18.30 12.77
CA ILE A 86 -12.54 -17.25 12.60
C ILE A 86 -13.08 -16.80 13.97
N LYS A 87 -13.34 -17.74 14.89
CA LYS A 87 -13.96 -17.42 16.18
C LYS A 87 -12.99 -16.82 17.19
N ARG A 88 -11.73 -17.27 17.20
CA ARG A 88 -10.78 -17.01 18.29
C ARG A 88 -9.48 -16.36 17.82
N GLY A 89 -9.21 -16.35 16.52
CA GLY A 89 -7.98 -15.84 15.95
C GLY A 89 -7.78 -14.36 16.24
N LYS A 90 -6.62 -14.02 16.79
CA LYS A 90 -6.17 -12.63 17.00
C LYS A 90 -4.93 -12.38 16.15
N THR A 91 -5.04 -11.48 15.19
CA THR A 91 -3.92 -11.18 14.29
C THR A 91 -2.99 -10.10 14.85
N HIS A 92 -1.78 -10.01 14.32
CA HIS A 92 -0.83 -8.95 14.65
C HIS A 92 -1.45 -7.57 14.38
N GLU A 93 -1.27 -6.64 15.32
CA GLU A 93 -1.68 -5.24 15.16
C GLU A 93 -0.70 -4.52 14.25
N PHE A 94 -1.16 -3.46 13.59
CA PHE A 94 -0.38 -2.64 12.66
C PHE A 94 1.01 -2.28 13.20
N GLU A 95 1.13 -1.83 14.45
CA GLU A 95 2.43 -1.46 15.04
C GLU A 95 3.47 -2.58 15.06
N ARG A 96 3.02 -3.85 15.12
CA ARG A 96 3.90 -5.02 15.23
C ARG A 96 4.32 -5.58 13.88
N LEU A 97 3.61 -5.26 12.81
CA LEU A 97 3.83 -5.88 11.50
C LEU A 97 5.25 -5.67 10.95
N PRO A 98 5.91 -4.51 11.10
CA PRO A 98 7.28 -4.34 10.60
C PRO A 98 8.28 -5.32 11.24
N GLN A 99 8.11 -5.63 12.53
CA GLN A 99 8.97 -6.59 13.21
C GLN A 99 8.66 -8.02 12.81
N ILE A 100 7.38 -8.36 12.60
CA ILE A 100 6.98 -9.70 12.13
C ILE A 100 7.49 -9.92 10.70
N ILE A 101 7.31 -8.96 9.79
CA ILE A 101 7.85 -9.01 8.42
C ILE A 101 9.34 -9.33 8.44
N TRP A 102 10.12 -8.59 9.23
CA TRP A 102 11.54 -8.89 9.34
C TRP A 102 11.85 -10.28 9.88
N ALA A 103 11.10 -10.72 10.90
CA ALA A 103 11.33 -12.04 11.48
C ALA A 103 11.04 -13.17 10.49
N VAL A 104 10.07 -13.00 9.59
CA VAL A 104 9.65 -14.04 8.63
C VAL A 104 10.38 -13.96 7.29
N THR A 105 10.64 -12.76 6.76
CA THR A 105 11.27 -12.57 5.44
C THR A 105 12.76 -12.23 5.50
N GLY A 106 13.27 -11.85 6.68
CA GLY A 106 14.61 -11.29 6.85
C GLY A 106 14.78 -9.85 6.35
N LYS A 107 13.74 -9.24 5.75
CA LYS A 107 13.78 -7.90 5.15
C LYS A 107 13.08 -6.87 6.03
N ARG A 108 13.60 -5.64 6.06
CA ARG A 108 12.93 -4.52 6.72
C ARG A 108 11.94 -3.88 5.77
N ILE A 109 10.87 -3.31 6.31
CA ILE A 109 10.03 -2.42 5.51
C ILE A 109 10.88 -1.22 5.04
N PRO A 110 10.65 -0.73 3.83
CA PRO A 110 11.20 0.56 3.40
C PRO A 110 10.57 1.70 4.22
N ASN A 111 11.23 2.86 4.21
CA ASN A 111 10.80 4.11 4.86
C ASN A 111 10.13 3.94 6.26
N PRO A 112 10.85 3.41 7.27
CA PRO A 112 10.28 3.19 8.61
C PRO A 112 9.84 4.48 9.31
N GLU A 113 10.39 5.64 8.92
CA GLU A 113 9.99 6.95 9.44
C GLU A 113 8.57 7.33 8.99
N CYS A 114 8.27 7.19 7.69
CA CYS A 114 6.91 7.37 7.18
C CYS A 114 5.92 6.41 7.82
N TYR A 115 6.33 5.15 8.04
CA TYR A 115 5.48 4.17 8.73
C TYR A 115 5.05 4.64 10.12
N GLU A 116 6.00 5.16 10.90
CA GLU A 116 5.74 5.66 12.25
C GLU A 116 4.88 6.92 12.24
N ARG A 117 5.09 7.83 11.27
CA ARG A 117 4.23 9.02 11.07
C ARG A 117 2.79 8.60 10.76
N LEU A 118 2.58 7.70 9.80
CA LEU A 118 1.24 7.20 9.47
C LEU A 118 0.58 6.48 10.65
N ARG A 119 1.33 5.64 11.39
CA ARG A 119 0.83 4.97 12.60
C ARG A 119 0.30 5.97 13.63
N ARG A 120 1.06 7.04 13.89
CA ARG A 120 0.67 8.10 14.83
C ARG A 120 -0.54 8.87 14.33
N ALA A 121 -0.55 9.27 13.06
CA ALA A 121 -1.66 9.99 12.44
C ALA A 121 -2.96 9.18 12.52
N ARG A 122 -2.93 7.90 12.10
CA ARG A 122 -4.07 6.97 12.22
C ARG A 122 -4.59 6.88 13.66
N ASN A 123 -3.69 6.65 14.63
CA ASN A 123 -4.09 6.51 16.03
C ASN A 123 -4.71 7.80 16.58
N SER A 124 -4.17 8.96 16.18
CA SER A 124 -4.68 10.28 16.57
C SER A 124 -6.08 10.52 15.99
N ILE A 125 -6.24 10.32 14.69
CA ILE A 125 -7.51 10.48 13.95
C ILE A 125 -8.59 9.55 14.52
N GLN A 126 -8.26 8.29 14.78
CA GLN A 126 -9.26 7.29 15.21
C GLN A 126 -9.73 7.44 16.66
N HIS A 127 -8.90 8.00 17.55
CA HIS A 127 -9.17 7.96 19.00
C HIS A 127 -9.17 9.31 19.69
N PHE A 128 -8.63 10.35 19.06
CA PHE A 128 -8.42 11.65 19.70
C PHE A 128 -8.86 12.78 18.76
N CYS A 129 -7.90 13.44 18.10
CA CYS A 129 -8.09 14.52 17.16
C CYS A 129 -7.08 14.40 16.00
N ALA A 130 -7.38 15.02 14.87
CA ALA A 130 -6.43 15.08 13.76
C ALA A 130 -5.24 16.00 14.12
N PRO A 131 -3.99 15.60 13.82
CA PRO A 131 -2.82 16.48 13.92
C PRO A 131 -2.98 17.76 13.07
N GLU A 132 -2.48 18.89 13.54
CA GLU A 132 -2.61 20.18 12.82
C GLU A 132 -1.47 20.43 11.82
N ASP A 133 -0.30 19.82 12.02
CA ASP A 133 0.94 20.13 11.27
C ASP A 133 1.30 19.09 10.18
N GLU A 134 0.35 18.27 9.72
CA GLU A 134 0.61 17.16 8.80
C GLU A 134 -0.37 17.19 7.62
N ASP A 135 0.14 17.13 6.40
CA ASP A 135 -0.70 16.93 5.21
C ASP A 135 -1.00 15.44 5.06
N PHE A 136 -2.23 15.06 5.37
CA PHE A 136 -2.66 13.66 5.41
C PHE A 136 -2.70 12.99 4.04
N ARG A 137 -2.93 13.75 2.97
CA ARG A 137 -2.89 13.21 1.60
C ARG A 137 -1.45 12.92 1.22
N ASP A 138 -0.54 13.84 1.53
CA ASP A 138 0.88 13.69 1.23
C ASP A 138 1.51 12.56 2.04
N LEU A 139 1.18 12.46 3.32
CA LEU A 139 1.61 11.34 4.16
C LEU A 139 1.09 10.00 3.62
N SER A 140 -0.15 9.96 3.13
CA SER A 140 -0.74 8.76 2.55
C SER A 140 -0.05 8.38 1.24
N LEU A 141 0.20 9.32 0.33
CA LEU A 141 0.96 9.09 -0.90
C LEU A 141 2.39 8.64 -0.61
N GLU A 142 3.08 9.30 0.33
CA GLU A 142 4.43 8.90 0.73
C GLU A 142 4.42 7.45 1.23
N PHE A 143 3.45 7.06 2.07
CA PHE A 143 3.36 5.69 2.56
C PHE A 143 3.04 4.70 1.45
N ILE A 144 2.09 5.01 0.56
CA ILE A 144 1.72 4.14 -0.56
C ILE A 144 2.96 3.90 -1.44
N TYR A 145 3.65 4.95 -1.87
CA TYR A 145 4.67 4.83 -2.92
C TYR A 145 6.09 4.57 -2.41
N THR A 146 6.36 4.83 -1.12
CA THR A 146 7.66 4.46 -0.51
C THR A 146 7.62 3.17 0.28
N ILE A 147 6.42 2.62 0.56
CA ILE A 147 6.26 1.39 1.33
C ILE A 147 5.40 0.34 0.62
N ILE A 148 4.14 0.65 0.32
CA ILE A 148 3.23 -0.35 -0.25
C ILE A 148 3.72 -0.77 -1.64
N ASP A 149 3.88 0.19 -2.55
CA ASP A 149 4.26 -0.02 -3.94
C ASP A 149 5.50 -0.91 -4.12
N PRO A 150 6.67 -0.61 -3.51
CA PRO A 150 7.84 -1.49 -3.64
C PRO A 150 7.61 -2.89 -3.04
N LEU A 151 6.84 -3.01 -1.96
CA LEU A 151 6.55 -4.31 -1.35
C LEU A 151 5.58 -5.14 -2.20
N ILE A 152 4.55 -4.53 -2.78
CA ILE A 152 3.60 -5.26 -3.63
C ILE A 152 4.22 -5.64 -4.96
N PHE A 153 5.09 -4.79 -5.51
CA PHE A 153 5.87 -5.13 -6.69
C PHE A 153 6.80 -6.32 -6.41
N GLU A 154 7.57 -6.27 -5.32
CA GLU A 154 8.51 -7.33 -4.95
C GLU A 154 7.82 -8.67 -4.65
N HIS A 155 6.68 -8.65 -3.97
CA HIS A 155 6.03 -9.88 -3.51
C HIS A 155 4.91 -10.40 -4.41
N PHE A 156 4.29 -9.55 -5.22
CA PHE A 156 3.10 -9.86 -6.00
C PHE A 156 3.14 -9.35 -7.45
N GLU A 157 4.23 -8.72 -7.89
CA GLU A 157 4.39 -8.17 -9.25
C GLU A 157 3.24 -7.22 -9.65
N SER A 158 2.73 -6.46 -8.66
CA SER A 158 1.62 -5.52 -8.82
C SER A 158 2.10 -4.08 -8.67
N PHE A 159 1.40 -3.13 -9.30
CA PHE A 159 1.81 -1.72 -9.35
C PHE A 159 0.77 -0.83 -8.66
N ALA A 160 1.18 -0.02 -7.67
CA ALA A 160 0.20 0.71 -6.86
C ALA A 160 -0.60 1.75 -7.66
N ILE A 161 -0.03 2.26 -8.76
CA ILE A 161 -0.68 3.27 -9.61
C ILE A 161 -1.97 2.76 -10.27
N GLU A 162 -2.09 1.44 -10.50
CA GLU A 162 -3.23 0.81 -11.19
C GLU A 162 -4.45 0.65 -10.27
N TYR A 163 -4.31 0.96 -8.98
CA TYR A 163 -5.35 0.77 -7.98
C TYR A 163 -5.94 2.10 -7.55
N HIS A 164 -7.04 2.50 -8.18
CA HIS A 164 -7.92 3.62 -7.79
C HIS A 164 -9.37 3.33 -8.20
N GLU A 165 -10.33 4.09 -7.69
CA GLU A 165 -11.77 3.84 -7.94
C GLU A 165 -12.30 4.44 -9.26
N ASP A 166 -11.62 5.45 -9.81
CA ASP A 166 -12.03 6.09 -11.08
C ASP A 166 -11.45 5.39 -12.32
N HIS A 167 -12.04 4.27 -12.71
CA HIS A 167 -11.62 3.54 -13.92
C HIS A 167 -11.82 4.31 -15.24
N SER A 168 -12.48 5.47 -15.22
CA SER A 168 -12.70 6.27 -16.44
C SER A 168 -11.53 7.20 -16.78
N ALA A 169 -10.75 7.57 -15.76
CA ALA A 169 -9.66 8.53 -15.89
C ALA A 169 -8.29 7.90 -16.21
N GLY A 170 -8.19 6.56 -16.23
CA GLY A 170 -6.92 5.85 -16.28
C GLY A 170 -5.98 6.24 -15.14
N ASP A 171 -4.70 5.87 -15.27
CA ASP A 171 -3.69 6.16 -14.24
C ASP A 171 -3.15 7.62 -14.30
N ASP A 172 -3.58 8.40 -15.31
CA ASP A 172 -3.05 9.71 -15.66
C ASP A 172 -2.99 10.68 -14.45
N TYR A 173 -4.07 10.82 -13.69
CA TYR A 173 -4.11 11.77 -12.56
C TYR A 173 -3.28 11.32 -11.36
N VAL A 174 -3.24 10.01 -11.12
CA VAL A 174 -2.38 9.41 -10.08
C VAL A 174 -0.93 9.72 -10.44
N VAL A 175 -0.51 9.36 -11.65
CA VAL A 175 0.84 9.61 -12.16
C VAL A 175 1.20 11.09 -12.10
N ALA A 176 0.32 11.98 -12.57
CA ALA A 176 0.57 13.42 -12.55
C ALA A 176 0.88 13.93 -11.13
N THR A 177 0.13 13.44 -10.15
CA THR A 177 0.31 13.81 -8.74
C THR A 177 1.66 13.32 -8.21
N LEU A 178 2.07 12.09 -8.54
CA LEU A 178 3.37 11.54 -8.14
C LEU A 178 4.53 12.30 -8.79
N LEU A 179 4.42 12.64 -10.08
CA LEU A 179 5.43 13.39 -10.82
C LEU A 179 5.69 14.77 -10.19
N ARG A 180 4.60 15.52 -9.88
CA ARG A 180 4.69 16.83 -9.22
C ARG A 180 5.28 16.73 -7.81
N LYS A 181 4.94 15.68 -7.06
CA LYS A 181 5.44 15.43 -5.70
C LYS A 181 6.81 14.75 -5.66
N GLN A 182 7.37 14.38 -6.82
CA GLN A 182 8.64 13.66 -6.93
C GLN A 182 8.64 12.32 -6.19
N LEU A 183 7.48 11.66 -6.13
CA LEU A 183 7.37 10.31 -5.56
C LEU A 183 7.70 9.30 -6.65
N ARG A 184 8.60 8.36 -6.32
CA ARG A 184 8.93 7.25 -7.22
C ARG A 184 7.86 6.18 -7.10
N PHE A 185 7.60 5.48 -8.19
CA PHE A 185 6.61 4.41 -8.26
C PHE A 185 7.10 3.31 -9.20
N SER A 186 6.61 2.11 -9.00
CA SER A 186 6.87 0.96 -9.86
C SER A 186 6.15 1.18 -11.18
N VAL A 187 6.87 1.07 -12.30
CA VAL A 187 6.36 1.38 -13.64
C VAL A 187 6.04 0.07 -14.38
N PRO A 188 4.77 -0.18 -14.75
CA PRO A 188 4.39 -1.33 -15.58
C PRO A 188 5.12 -1.35 -16.92
N ASP A 189 5.31 -2.53 -17.50
CA ASP A 189 5.98 -2.65 -18.81
C ASP A 189 5.12 -2.13 -19.97
N ASP A 190 3.80 -2.14 -19.82
CA ASP A 190 2.81 -1.59 -20.75
C ASP A 190 2.33 -0.17 -20.37
N PHE A 191 3.04 0.50 -19.45
CA PHE A 191 2.72 1.84 -18.98
C PHE A 191 2.47 2.83 -20.12
N ASP A 192 1.32 3.50 -20.06
CA ASP A 192 0.91 4.54 -20.99
C ASP A 192 0.11 5.64 -20.28
N ILE A 193 0.11 6.82 -20.89
CA ILE A 193 -0.63 8.00 -20.42
C ILE A 193 -1.15 8.79 -21.62
N THR A 194 -2.29 9.44 -21.44
CA THR A 194 -3.05 10.04 -22.53
C THR A 194 -3.48 11.48 -22.26
N GLU A 195 -3.74 11.84 -21.01
CA GLU A 195 -4.29 13.15 -20.63
C GLU A 195 -3.21 14.13 -20.18
N ILE A 196 -2.07 13.62 -19.72
CA ILE A 196 -0.99 14.44 -19.16
C ILE A 196 0.27 14.46 -20.02
N ARG A 197 1.08 15.51 -19.86
CA ARG A 197 2.42 15.60 -20.43
C ARG A 197 3.46 15.48 -19.33
N ILE A 198 4.23 14.40 -19.31
CA ILE A 198 5.25 14.16 -18.27
C ILE A 198 6.21 15.35 -18.15
N ARG A 199 6.63 15.92 -19.29
CA ARG A 199 7.54 17.07 -19.32
C ARG A 199 7.01 18.26 -18.52
N ASP A 200 5.72 18.55 -18.64
CA ASP A 200 5.11 19.69 -17.97
C ASP A 200 5.03 19.42 -16.46
N GLU A 201 4.63 18.20 -16.08
CA GLU A 201 4.51 17.78 -14.68
C GLU A 201 5.86 17.73 -13.93
N ILE A 202 6.96 17.38 -14.60
CA ILE A 202 8.30 17.32 -13.98
C ILE A 202 9.12 18.61 -14.16
N SER A 203 8.53 19.66 -14.73
CA SER A 203 9.23 20.92 -15.08
C SER A 203 9.85 21.65 -13.89
N ALA A 204 9.28 21.45 -12.68
CA ALA A 204 9.79 21.97 -11.41
C ALA A 204 10.55 20.91 -10.57
N SER A 205 10.57 19.65 -11.01
CA SER A 205 11.18 18.54 -10.26
C SER A 205 12.70 18.60 -10.26
N SER A 206 13.33 17.98 -9.28
CA SER A 206 14.79 17.89 -9.17
C SER A 206 15.41 17.14 -10.34
N GLN A 207 16.68 17.46 -10.65
CA GLN A 207 17.44 16.79 -11.69
C GLN A 207 17.50 15.26 -11.47
N THR A 208 17.76 14.84 -10.23
CA THR A 208 17.80 13.41 -9.84
C THR A 208 16.47 12.70 -10.10
N TYR A 209 15.34 13.36 -9.87
CA TYR A 209 14.03 12.77 -10.15
C TYR A 209 13.75 12.66 -11.66
N ARG A 210 14.13 13.68 -12.43
CA ARG A 210 14.01 13.65 -13.90
C ARG A 210 14.84 12.54 -14.52
N GLU A 211 16.06 12.33 -14.01
CA GLU A 211 16.93 11.23 -14.43
C GLU A 211 16.31 9.87 -14.13
N TRP A 212 15.70 9.71 -12.94
CA TRP A 212 15.00 8.48 -12.57
C TRP A 212 13.84 8.16 -13.53
N ILE A 213 12.89 9.09 -13.73
CA ILE A 213 11.74 8.81 -14.60
C ILE A 213 12.15 8.60 -16.06
N THR A 214 13.19 9.31 -16.54
CA THR A 214 13.76 9.08 -17.87
C THR A 214 14.36 7.68 -17.98
N GLY A 215 15.04 7.22 -16.92
CA GLY A 215 15.58 5.86 -16.84
C GLY A 215 14.49 4.79 -16.90
N GLU A 216 13.41 4.95 -16.15
CA GLU A 216 12.27 4.03 -16.17
C GLU A 216 11.57 4.00 -17.54
N LEU A 217 11.31 5.16 -18.14
CA LEU A 217 10.71 5.22 -19.48
C LEU A 217 11.62 4.59 -20.55
N ASN A 218 12.94 4.74 -20.41
CA ASN A 218 13.89 4.04 -21.28
C ASN A 218 13.87 2.53 -21.07
N ARG A 219 13.74 2.06 -19.81
CA ARG A 219 13.65 0.63 -19.48
C ARG A 219 12.48 -0.05 -20.20
N ILE A 220 11.33 0.61 -20.28
CA ILE A 220 10.13 0.09 -20.94
C ILE A 220 10.01 0.48 -22.42
N GLY A 221 11.01 1.17 -22.98
CA GLY A 221 11.00 1.61 -24.38
C GLY A 221 9.99 2.71 -24.71
N ARG A 222 9.54 3.48 -23.72
CA ARG A 222 8.51 4.54 -23.83
C ARG A 222 9.06 5.97 -23.66
N LEU A 223 10.27 6.23 -24.17
CA LEU A 223 10.85 7.59 -24.16
C LEU A 223 10.02 8.62 -24.97
N ASP A 224 9.13 8.15 -25.85
CA ASP A 224 8.14 8.98 -26.55
C ASP A 224 7.25 9.76 -25.58
N LEU A 225 6.93 9.19 -24.40
CA LEU A 225 6.08 9.81 -23.39
C LEU A 225 6.66 11.09 -22.77
N LEU A 226 7.98 11.32 -22.87
CA LEU A 226 8.60 12.58 -22.42
C LEU A 226 8.37 13.76 -23.38
N ASN A 227 7.88 13.49 -24.58
CA ASN A 227 7.76 14.47 -25.67
C ASN A 227 6.33 14.62 -26.22
N LYS A 228 5.42 13.74 -25.81
CA LYS A 228 3.97 13.78 -26.12
C LYS A 228 3.30 14.94 -25.37
#